data_AF-A0A813HP32-F1
#
_entry.id   AF-A0A813HP32-F1
#
_cell.length_a   1.000
_cell.length_b   1.000
_cell.length_c   1.000
_cell.angle_alpha   90.00
_cell.angle_beta   90.00
_cell.angle_gamma   90.00
#
_symmetry.space_group_name_H-M   'P 1'
#
loop_
_entity.id
_entity.type
_entity.pdbx_description
1 polymer ?
#
loop_
_entity_poly.entity_id
_entity_poly.type
_entity_poly.pdbx_seq_one_letter_code
_entity_poly.pdbx_strand_id
1 'polypeptide(L)'
;MAAEPLVPHWLEAHYPGHKWQSLRSCALRLGADGGAGLELEACELGYLVDLVDEKPGQDPALKPGSVVVAIGGSPLLGLGGEDAIKEVFGAGFQDGAELLLLDAEELRSATVERDSQEECPCAELPDGGNAPPEPSSERASSVPDDEVTEHGRIVQVSLRSSRWLEDLTADERQAFVRDLGLFAEKMGVRTELHCTENALVLAGIPEEVSVARAELEELLRFYGLRPRATQDQEMTVLEVDGMLMKSMPARNRRRRKAPEAGLADLEASDTRDRGWEHPSEDSNPAGPTGEELRQYEYMDHTADVILHSWGRTLEEAFAQACVSFFSYMTELDTVDLKTSVQVEATGHDITDLLYHLLDEFLFSFGTEFVICRRVEILELDPVGLRVRARGHGEKFDLKKHPQGTEIKAITMHQMKVLTPDTLTTEEGTVPRISSSMEGGSVREGFPFECYVLVDI
;
A
#
# COMPACT_ATOMS: atom_id res chain seq x y z
N MET A 1 -6.21 -30.98 -31.79
CA MET A 1 -4.85 -30.48 -31.51
C MET A 1 -4.81 -29.06 -32.05
N ALA A 2 -5.12 -28.07 -31.21
CA ALA A 2 -4.89 -26.67 -31.57
C ALA A 2 -3.36 -26.47 -31.60
N ALA A 3 -2.85 -25.83 -32.63
CA ALA A 3 -1.42 -25.52 -32.74
C ALA A 3 -1.02 -24.61 -31.57
N GLU A 4 0.11 -24.89 -30.93
CA GLU A 4 0.68 -23.98 -29.94
C GLU A 4 0.98 -22.63 -30.63
N PRO A 5 0.55 -21.50 -30.05
CA PRO A 5 0.83 -20.19 -30.63
C PRO A 5 2.35 -19.97 -30.64
N LEU A 6 2.88 -19.56 -31.79
CA LEU A 6 4.28 -19.16 -31.91
C LEU A 6 4.49 -17.88 -31.09
N VAL A 7 5.51 -17.88 -30.23
CA VAL A 7 5.92 -16.69 -29.45
C VAL A 7 6.20 -15.54 -30.42
N PRO A 8 5.50 -14.40 -30.32
CA PRO A 8 5.75 -13.26 -31.20
C PRO A 8 7.16 -12.68 -30.99
N HIS A 9 7.78 -12.20 -32.06
CA HIS A 9 9.14 -11.64 -32.00
C HIS A 9 9.27 -10.45 -31.04
N TRP A 10 8.21 -9.66 -30.84
CA TRP A 10 8.21 -8.54 -29.89
C TRP A 10 8.18 -9.02 -28.42
N LEU A 11 7.57 -10.18 -28.16
CA LEU A 11 7.50 -10.78 -26.83
C LEU A 11 8.85 -11.43 -26.50
N GLU A 12 9.46 -12.11 -27.48
CA GLU A 12 10.84 -12.62 -27.38
C GLU A 12 11.85 -11.49 -27.19
N ALA A 13 11.63 -10.33 -27.84
CA ALA A 13 12.51 -9.16 -27.66
C ALA A 13 12.39 -8.55 -26.25
N HIS A 14 11.20 -8.58 -25.64
CA HIS A 14 11.00 -8.11 -24.26
C HIS A 14 11.46 -9.12 -23.20
N TYR A 15 11.42 -10.42 -23.52
CA TYR A 15 11.77 -11.52 -22.62
C TYR A 15 12.65 -12.55 -23.34
N PRO A 16 13.94 -12.22 -23.59
CA PRO A 16 14.82 -13.05 -24.41
C PRO A 16 15.06 -14.42 -23.78
N GLY A 17 14.75 -15.49 -24.52
CA GLY A 17 14.96 -16.87 -24.08
C GLY A 17 13.94 -17.39 -23.04
N HIS A 18 12.96 -16.58 -22.62
CA HIS A 18 11.91 -17.03 -21.71
C HIS A 18 10.91 -17.95 -22.43
N LYS A 19 10.59 -19.11 -21.82
CA LYS A 19 9.66 -20.08 -22.40
C LYS A 19 8.29 -19.95 -21.76
N TRP A 20 7.34 -19.46 -22.53
CA TRP A 20 5.98 -19.25 -22.05
C TRP A 20 5.16 -20.54 -22.01
N GLN A 21 4.74 -20.96 -20.82
CA GLN A 21 3.91 -22.14 -20.59
C GLN A 21 2.41 -21.80 -20.69
N SER A 22 2.01 -20.61 -20.25
CA SER A 22 0.64 -20.12 -20.30
C SER A 22 0.24 -19.48 -21.63
N LEU A 23 1.16 -19.33 -22.60
CA LEU A 23 0.88 -18.60 -23.83
C LEU A 23 -0.24 -19.26 -24.63
N ARG A 24 -1.34 -18.53 -24.80
CA ARG A 24 -2.52 -18.99 -25.55
C ARG A 24 -3.02 -17.86 -26.42
N SER A 25 -3.60 -18.22 -27.57
CA SER A 25 -4.44 -17.28 -28.31
C SER A 25 -5.89 -17.75 -28.33
N CYS A 26 -6.80 -16.79 -28.29
CA CYS A 26 -8.23 -17.05 -28.43
C CYS A 26 -8.91 -15.95 -29.23
N ALA A 27 -10.06 -16.26 -29.83
CA ALA A 27 -10.86 -15.28 -30.51
C ALA A 27 -11.81 -14.59 -29.52
N LEU A 28 -11.72 -13.27 -29.43
CA LEU A 28 -12.68 -12.42 -28.74
C LEU A 28 -14.05 -12.59 -29.39
N ARG A 29 -15.08 -12.84 -28.58
CA ARG A 29 -16.47 -12.88 -29.04
C ARG A 29 -17.20 -11.64 -28.59
N LEU A 30 -18.05 -11.07 -29.44
CA LEU A 30 -18.94 -9.97 -29.05
C LEU A 30 -20.40 -10.45 -29.03
N GLY A 31 -21.13 -9.96 -28.03
CA GLY A 31 -22.57 -10.11 -27.92
C GLY A 31 -23.33 -9.30 -28.97
N ALA A 32 -24.64 -9.49 -29.03
CA ALA A 32 -25.52 -8.75 -29.94
C ALA A 32 -25.58 -7.23 -29.64
N ASP A 33 -25.14 -6.84 -28.44
CA ASP A 33 -24.95 -5.48 -27.95
C ASP A 33 -23.57 -4.89 -28.26
N GLY A 34 -22.67 -5.69 -28.87
CA GLY A 34 -21.28 -5.32 -29.13
C GLY A 34 -20.36 -5.44 -27.91
N GLY A 35 -20.87 -5.91 -26.77
CA GLY A 35 -20.07 -6.13 -25.56
C GLY A 35 -19.33 -7.46 -25.57
N ALA A 36 -18.14 -7.50 -24.98
CA ALA A 36 -17.37 -8.73 -24.84
C ALA A 36 -17.68 -9.50 -23.54
N GLY A 37 -18.39 -8.90 -22.58
CA GLY A 37 -18.58 -9.53 -21.26
C GLY A 37 -17.25 -9.79 -20.55
N LEU A 38 -16.34 -8.80 -20.62
CA LEU A 38 -15.01 -8.84 -19.99
C LEU A 38 -14.87 -7.62 -19.09
N GLU A 39 -14.47 -7.85 -17.84
CA GLU A 39 -13.93 -6.79 -16.98
C GLU A 39 -12.41 -6.84 -17.08
N LEU A 40 -11.82 -5.72 -17.48
CA LEU A 40 -10.40 -5.60 -17.76
C LEU A 40 -9.80 -4.44 -16.97
N GLU A 41 -8.72 -4.70 -16.24
CA GLU A 41 -7.91 -3.69 -15.55
C GLU A 41 -6.63 -3.43 -16.37
N ALA A 42 -6.35 -2.18 -16.69
CA ALA A 42 -5.14 -1.82 -17.43
C ALA A 42 -3.92 -1.86 -16.51
N CYS A 43 -2.84 -2.49 -16.97
CA CYS A 43 -1.54 -2.49 -16.29
C CYS A 43 -0.41 -2.30 -17.31
N GLU A 44 0.82 -2.07 -16.85
CA GLU A 44 1.99 -1.85 -17.73
C GLU A 44 2.28 -3.01 -18.71
N LEU A 45 1.72 -4.18 -18.40
CA LEU A 45 1.92 -5.42 -19.13
C LEU A 45 0.77 -5.74 -20.11
N GLY A 46 -0.34 -5.00 -20.07
CA GLY A 46 -1.51 -5.20 -20.93
C GLY A 46 -2.83 -5.00 -20.17
N TYR A 47 -3.82 -5.84 -20.46
CA TYR A 47 -5.09 -5.88 -19.71
C TYR A 47 -5.18 -7.13 -18.86
N LEU A 48 -5.22 -6.97 -17.53
CA LEU A 48 -5.59 -8.05 -16.63
C LEU A 48 -7.08 -8.34 -16.78
N VAL A 49 -7.42 -9.61 -16.95
CA VAL A 49 -8.81 -10.09 -16.96
C VAL A 49 -9.22 -10.33 -15.52
N ASP A 50 -10.16 -9.53 -15.02
CA ASP A 50 -10.72 -9.68 -13.67
C ASP A 50 -11.92 -10.61 -13.68
N LEU A 51 -12.79 -10.44 -14.67
CA LEU A 51 -14.02 -11.20 -14.79
C LEU A 51 -14.35 -11.51 -16.26
N VAL A 52 -14.92 -12.69 -16.48
CA VAL A 52 -15.44 -13.13 -17.79
C VAL A 52 -16.87 -13.59 -17.60
N ASP A 53 -17.82 -12.86 -18.19
CA ASP A 53 -19.24 -13.17 -18.13
C ASP A 53 -19.59 -14.45 -18.90
N GLU A 54 -20.67 -15.11 -18.52
CA GLU A 54 -21.20 -16.29 -19.23
C GLU A 54 -21.61 -15.98 -20.69
N LYS A 55 -21.96 -14.71 -20.98
CA LYS A 55 -22.31 -14.22 -22.32
C LYS A 55 -21.27 -13.19 -22.76
N PRO A 56 -20.78 -13.23 -24.01
CA PRO A 56 -21.27 -14.01 -25.16
C PRO A 56 -20.78 -15.47 -25.21
N GLY A 57 -20.09 -15.93 -24.16
CA GLY A 57 -19.50 -17.26 -24.09
C GLY A 57 -18.11 -17.25 -24.70
N GLN A 58 -17.17 -16.59 -24.02
CA GLN A 58 -15.77 -16.48 -24.43
C GLN A 58 -15.06 -17.85 -24.47
N ASP A 59 -13.86 -17.87 -25.05
CA ASP A 59 -13.02 -19.06 -25.03
C ASP A 59 -12.58 -19.38 -23.58
N PRO A 60 -12.61 -20.65 -23.12
CA PRO A 60 -12.17 -21.03 -21.78
C PRO A 60 -10.71 -20.67 -21.44
N ALA A 61 -9.86 -20.41 -22.45
CA ALA A 61 -8.52 -19.89 -22.25
C ALA A 61 -8.51 -18.46 -21.69
N LEU A 62 -9.56 -17.68 -21.95
CA LEU A 62 -9.77 -16.34 -21.41
C LEU A 62 -10.50 -16.48 -20.07
N LYS A 63 -9.75 -16.33 -18.97
CA LYS A 63 -10.23 -16.52 -17.59
C LYS A 63 -9.64 -15.44 -16.67
N PRO A 64 -10.25 -15.19 -15.51
CA PRO A 64 -9.68 -14.33 -14.48
C PRO A 64 -8.22 -14.69 -14.15
N GLY A 65 -7.38 -13.67 -13.99
CA GLY A 65 -5.94 -13.83 -13.78
C GLY A 65 -5.11 -14.02 -15.05
N SER A 66 -5.73 -13.95 -16.24
CA SER A 66 -5.00 -13.89 -17.51
C SER A 66 -4.73 -12.44 -17.88
N VAL A 67 -3.59 -12.16 -18.52
CA VAL A 67 -3.25 -10.85 -19.08
C VAL A 67 -3.34 -10.91 -20.59
N VAL A 68 -4.15 -10.03 -21.18
CA VAL A 68 -4.18 -9.77 -22.62
C VAL A 68 -2.97 -8.93 -22.98
N VAL A 69 -1.98 -9.54 -23.61
CA VAL A 69 -0.72 -8.89 -24.00
C VAL A 69 -0.72 -8.42 -25.45
N ALA A 70 -1.69 -8.86 -26.26
CA ALA A 70 -1.92 -8.36 -27.61
C ALA A 70 -3.36 -8.60 -28.08
N ILE A 71 -3.81 -7.77 -29.03
CA ILE A 71 -5.10 -7.88 -29.71
C ILE A 71 -4.95 -7.61 -31.21
N GLY A 72 -5.46 -8.52 -32.05
CA GLY A 72 -5.35 -8.42 -33.51
C GLY A 72 -3.89 -8.39 -34.01
N GLY A 73 -2.95 -8.95 -33.25
CA GLY A 73 -1.52 -8.88 -33.53
C GLY A 73 -0.81 -7.60 -33.07
N SER A 74 -1.56 -6.62 -32.54
CA SER A 74 -1.00 -5.40 -31.94
C SER A 74 -0.60 -5.65 -30.48
N PRO A 75 0.67 -5.44 -30.10
CA PRO A 75 1.11 -5.62 -28.72
C PRO A 75 0.53 -4.53 -27.81
N LEU A 76 0.15 -4.92 -26.60
CA LEU A 76 -0.28 -4.04 -25.51
C LEU A 76 0.81 -3.89 -24.44
N LEU A 77 1.71 -4.88 -24.35
CA LEU A 77 2.86 -4.89 -23.46
C LEU A 77 3.81 -3.72 -23.76
N GLY A 78 4.16 -2.94 -22.73
CA GLY A 78 5.13 -1.85 -22.84
C GLY A 78 4.59 -0.56 -23.47
N LEU A 79 3.26 -0.41 -23.59
CA LEU A 79 2.64 0.86 -23.96
C LEU A 79 2.66 1.82 -22.75
N GLY A 80 3.07 3.06 -22.99
CA GLY A 80 3.35 4.07 -21.95
C GLY A 80 2.11 4.67 -21.28
N GLY A 81 1.35 3.85 -20.55
CA GLY A 81 0.21 4.24 -19.72
C GLY A 81 -1.15 3.70 -20.20
N GLU A 82 -2.14 3.74 -19.31
CA GLU A 82 -3.49 3.20 -19.50
C GLU A 82 -4.19 3.72 -20.78
N ASP A 83 -4.03 5.00 -21.11
CA ASP A 83 -4.66 5.62 -22.29
C ASP A 83 -4.17 4.99 -23.61
N ALA A 84 -2.88 4.67 -23.71
CA ALA A 84 -2.31 4.04 -24.91
C ALA A 84 -2.82 2.60 -25.08
N ILE A 85 -2.97 1.87 -23.96
CA ILE A 85 -3.53 0.51 -23.95
C ILE A 85 -5.00 0.54 -24.40
N LYS A 86 -5.80 1.49 -23.88
CA LYS A 86 -7.19 1.72 -24.29
C LYS A 86 -7.30 2.01 -25.79
N GLU A 87 -6.44 2.86 -26.32
CA GLU A 87 -6.45 3.24 -27.73
C GLU A 87 -6.16 2.04 -28.64
N VAL A 88 -5.07 1.30 -28.37
CA VAL A 88 -4.66 0.14 -29.18
C VAL A 88 -5.68 -1.00 -29.07
N PHE A 89 -6.20 -1.25 -27.85
CA PHE A 89 -7.21 -2.28 -27.65
C PHE A 89 -8.53 -1.91 -28.31
N GLY A 90 -8.99 -0.67 -28.15
CA GLY A 90 -10.19 -0.17 -28.80
C GLY A 90 -10.13 -0.23 -30.33
N ALA A 91 -8.96 0.03 -30.92
CA ALA A 91 -8.75 -0.10 -32.37
C ALA A 91 -8.82 -1.54 -32.88
N GLY A 92 -8.42 -2.51 -32.04
CA GLY A 92 -8.48 -3.94 -32.34
C GLY A 92 -9.79 -4.63 -31.92
N PHE A 93 -10.66 -3.94 -31.19
CA PHE A 93 -11.86 -4.50 -30.57
C PHE A 93 -12.96 -4.78 -31.59
N GLN A 94 -13.07 -6.06 -31.99
CA GLN A 94 -14.11 -6.53 -32.89
C GLN A 94 -14.38 -8.03 -32.67
N ASP A 95 -15.55 -8.50 -33.10
CA ASP A 95 -15.89 -9.92 -33.04
C ASP A 95 -14.91 -10.75 -33.87
N GLY A 96 -14.36 -11.79 -33.25
CA GLY A 96 -13.31 -12.63 -33.81
C GLY A 96 -11.89 -12.07 -33.71
N ALA A 97 -11.67 -10.93 -33.03
CA ALA A 97 -10.32 -10.42 -32.81
C ALA A 97 -9.45 -11.43 -32.06
N GLU A 98 -8.23 -11.70 -32.54
CA GLU A 98 -7.31 -12.62 -31.87
C GLU A 98 -6.69 -11.93 -30.66
N LEU A 99 -6.93 -12.47 -29.46
CA LEU A 99 -6.27 -12.09 -28.22
C LEU A 99 -5.08 -13.03 -27.99
N LEU A 100 -3.98 -12.46 -27.52
CA LEU A 100 -2.85 -13.22 -26.99
C LEU A 100 -2.82 -13.07 -25.47
N LEU A 101 -2.79 -14.21 -24.78
CA LEU A 101 -2.97 -14.32 -23.33
C LEU A 101 -1.75 -14.95 -22.67
N LEU A 102 -1.41 -14.43 -21.48
CA LEU A 102 -0.46 -15.02 -20.54
C LEU A 102 -1.07 -15.07 -19.15
N ASP A 103 -0.58 -15.95 -18.28
CA ASP A 103 -0.94 -15.96 -16.87
C ASP A 103 -0.25 -14.80 -16.16
N ALA A 104 -0.97 -14.09 -15.30
CA ALA A 104 -0.44 -12.92 -14.61
C ALA A 104 0.74 -13.27 -13.68
N GLU A 105 0.74 -14.45 -13.05
CA GLU A 105 1.87 -14.87 -12.19
C GLU A 105 3.10 -15.22 -13.02
N GLU A 106 2.92 -15.90 -14.16
CA GLU A 106 4.01 -16.24 -15.06
C GLU A 106 4.64 -14.97 -15.65
N LEU A 107 3.82 -14.02 -16.10
CA LEU A 107 4.27 -12.75 -16.65
C LEU A 107 5.03 -11.92 -15.60
N ARG A 108 4.52 -11.80 -14.37
CA ARG A 108 5.21 -11.12 -13.26
C ARG A 108 6.54 -11.76 -12.93
N SER A 109 6.59 -13.09 -12.87
CA SER A 109 7.83 -13.83 -12.57
C SER A 109 8.88 -13.57 -13.64
N ALA A 110 8.48 -13.61 -14.92
CA ALA A 110 9.36 -13.30 -16.05
C ALA A 110 9.88 -11.85 -16.02
N THR A 111 9.06 -10.88 -15.58
CA THR A 111 9.47 -9.47 -15.43
C THR A 111 10.53 -9.33 -14.34
N VAL A 112 10.33 -9.95 -13.18
CA VAL A 112 11.31 -9.93 -12.07
C VAL A 112 12.63 -10.58 -12.49
N GLU A 113 12.59 -11.72 -13.20
CA GLU A 113 13.79 -12.38 -13.70
C GLU A 113 14.56 -11.53 -14.71
N ARG A 114 13.87 -10.83 -15.61
CA ARG A 114 14.48 -9.92 -16.58
C ARG A 114 15.14 -8.73 -15.89
N ASP A 115 14.44 -8.06 -14.99
CA ASP A 115 14.94 -6.86 -14.33
C ASP A 115 16.17 -7.19 -13.45
N SER A 116 16.17 -8.38 -12.84
CA SER A 116 17.33 -8.92 -12.11
C SER A 116 18.55 -9.18 -13.00
N GLN A 117 18.36 -9.42 -14.30
CA GLN A 117 19.44 -9.63 -15.27
C GLN A 117 19.94 -8.32 -15.89
N GLU A 118 19.11 -7.28 -15.97
CA GLU A 118 19.50 -5.96 -16.47
C GLU A 118 20.35 -5.16 -15.46
N GLU A 119 20.29 -5.48 -14.17
CA GLU A 119 21.08 -4.83 -13.10
C GLU A 119 22.53 -5.35 -12.94
N CYS A 120 23.03 -6.25 -13.80
CA CYS A 120 24.38 -6.81 -13.69
C CYS A 120 25.35 -6.34 -14.80
N PRO A 121 26.24 -5.36 -14.56
CA PRO A 121 27.31 -5.04 -15.49
C PRO A 121 28.59 -5.83 -15.13
N CYS A 122 28.77 -7.07 -15.64
CA CYS A 122 30.11 -7.70 -15.73
C CYS A 122 30.16 -8.97 -16.64
N ALA A 123 30.78 -8.82 -17.82
CA ALA A 123 31.66 -9.73 -18.57
C ALA A 123 31.44 -11.28 -18.62
N GLU A 124 31.13 -11.77 -19.83
CA GLU A 124 31.62 -12.97 -20.58
C GLU A 124 31.85 -14.37 -19.94
N LEU A 125 31.03 -15.32 -20.46
CA LEU A 125 31.34 -16.66 -21.05
C LEU A 125 31.43 -17.96 -20.18
N PRO A 126 31.20 -19.17 -20.79
CA PRO A 126 30.22 -20.17 -20.33
C PRO A 126 30.83 -21.52 -19.89
N ASP A 127 30.08 -22.36 -19.15
CA ASP A 127 30.01 -23.82 -19.40
C ASP A 127 28.94 -24.55 -18.54
N GLY A 128 28.43 -25.66 -19.07
CA GLY A 128 28.13 -26.86 -18.26
C GLY A 128 26.71 -27.10 -17.75
N GLY A 129 25.97 -27.97 -18.46
CA GLY A 129 24.62 -28.43 -18.12
C GLY A 129 24.43 -29.20 -16.81
N ASN A 130 23.18 -29.19 -16.31
CA ASN A 130 22.34 -30.38 -16.06
C ASN A 130 20.98 -29.96 -15.48
N ALA A 131 19.89 -30.42 -16.08
CA ALA A 131 18.60 -30.60 -15.40
C ALA A 131 18.61 -31.97 -14.66
N PRO A 132 17.57 -32.46 -13.95
CA PRO A 132 16.27 -31.92 -13.45
C PRO A 132 16.11 -32.27 -11.93
N PRO A 133 14.93 -32.47 -11.27
CA PRO A 133 13.52 -32.31 -11.65
C PRO A 133 12.60 -31.58 -10.64
N GLU A 134 11.41 -31.17 -11.12
CA GLU A 134 10.23 -30.87 -10.30
C GLU A 134 9.70 -32.11 -9.58
N PRO A 135 8.88 -31.92 -8.52
CA PRO A 135 7.53 -32.48 -8.62
C PRO A 135 6.39 -31.65 -7.98
N SER A 136 5.28 -31.60 -8.71
CA SER A 136 3.90 -31.93 -8.29
C SER A 136 3.14 -31.03 -7.30
N SER A 137 2.21 -30.24 -7.86
CA SER A 137 0.73 -30.29 -7.72
C SER A 137 0.05 -30.51 -6.35
N GLU A 138 -1.10 -29.84 -6.21
CA GLU A 138 -2.29 -30.05 -5.33
C GLU A 138 -2.46 -28.93 -4.28
N ARG A 139 -3.55 -28.16 -4.18
CA ARG A 139 -4.97 -28.29 -4.58
C ARG A 139 -5.65 -26.92 -4.61
N ALA A 140 -6.67 -26.82 -5.46
CA ALA A 140 -7.69 -25.77 -5.48
C ALA A 140 -8.84 -26.02 -4.47
N SER A 141 -9.49 -24.94 -4.05
CA SER A 141 -10.93 -24.82 -3.73
C SER A 141 -11.24 -23.31 -3.58
N SER A 142 -11.92 -22.59 -4.47
CA SER A 142 -13.30 -22.64 -5.00
C SER A 142 -14.40 -22.29 -3.97
N VAL A 143 -14.90 -21.06 -4.02
CA VAL A 143 -16.23 -20.62 -3.56
C VAL A 143 -16.87 -19.83 -4.72
N PRO A 144 -18.20 -19.92 -4.95
CA PRO A 144 -18.87 -19.43 -6.15
C PRO A 144 -19.26 -17.94 -6.04
N ASP A 145 -19.10 -17.22 -7.16
CA ASP A 145 -19.61 -15.86 -7.36
C ASP A 145 -21.13 -15.85 -7.58
N ASP A 146 -21.84 -15.02 -6.82
CA ASP A 146 -23.10 -14.43 -7.25
C ASP A 146 -23.26 -13.04 -6.59
N GLU A 147 -23.28 -12.01 -7.45
CA GLU A 147 -23.77 -10.64 -7.25
C GLU A 147 -23.20 -9.78 -6.09
N VAL A 148 -21.97 -9.29 -6.27
CA VAL A 148 -21.47 -8.12 -5.51
C VAL A 148 -21.75 -6.86 -6.33
N THR A 149 -22.75 -6.10 -5.87
CA THR A 149 -22.99 -4.73 -6.31
C THR A 149 -21.70 -3.91 -6.22
N GLU A 150 -21.39 -3.22 -7.31
CA GLU A 150 -20.28 -2.30 -7.69
C GLU A 150 -19.64 -1.41 -6.57
N HIS A 151 -20.15 -1.41 -5.32
CA HIS A 151 -19.72 -0.56 -4.20
C HIS A 151 -19.77 -1.24 -2.80
N GLY A 152 -19.85 -2.58 -2.71
CA GLY A 152 -20.02 -3.31 -1.45
C GLY A 152 -18.71 -3.76 -0.76
N ARG A 153 -18.64 -3.66 0.58
CA ARG A 153 -17.56 -4.26 1.38
C ARG A 153 -17.96 -5.68 1.80
N ILE A 154 -17.06 -6.63 1.61
CA ILE A 154 -17.20 -8.01 2.08
C ILE A 154 -16.31 -8.20 3.30
N VAL A 155 -16.87 -8.78 4.37
CA VAL A 155 -16.14 -9.11 5.61
C VAL A 155 -16.43 -10.56 5.99
N GLN A 156 -15.38 -11.38 6.00
CA GLN A 156 -15.44 -12.76 6.46
C GLN A 156 -15.18 -12.85 7.97
N VAL A 157 -16.08 -13.49 8.71
CA VAL A 157 -15.99 -13.73 10.15
C VAL A 157 -15.74 -15.22 10.38
N SER A 158 -14.51 -15.57 10.72
CA SER A 158 -14.11 -16.93 11.10
C SER A 158 -14.43 -17.24 12.57
N LEU A 159 -14.90 -18.44 12.86
CA LEU A 159 -15.21 -18.90 14.23
C LEU A 159 -14.14 -19.87 14.75
N ARG A 160 -13.98 -20.00 16.08
CA ARG A 160 -12.90 -20.81 16.70
C ARG A 160 -13.03 -22.31 16.46
N SER A 161 -14.23 -22.82 16.33
CA SER A 161 -14.48 -24.23 16.00
C SER A 161 -14.56 -24.34 14.48
N SER A 162 -13.75 -25.23 13.89
CA SER A 162 -13.79 -25.58 12.46
C SER A 162 -15.07 -26.32 12.06
N ARG A 163 -15.99 -26.56 13.02
CA ARG A 163 -17.27 -27.26 12.88
C ARG A 163 -18.38 -26.61 13.73
N TRP A 164 -18.31 -25.30 13.92
CA TRP A 164 -19.22 -24.57 14.82
C TRP A 164 -20.70 -24.75 14.47
N LEU A 165 -21.01 -24.95 13.19
CA LEU A 165 -22.37 -25.20 12.72
C LEU A 165 -22.83 -26.63 13.04
N GLU A 166 -21.90 -27.58 13.17
CA GLU A 166 -22.18 -28.96 13.60
C GLU A 166 -22.32 -29.08 15.12
N ASP A 167 -21.66 -28.17 15.88
CA ASP A 167 -21.73 -28.09 17.34
C ASP A 167 -23.11 -27.62 17.85
N LEU A 168 -23.91 -26.99 17.00
CA LEU A 168 -25.30 -26.60 17.28
C LEU A 168 -26.27 -27.75 17.02
N THR A 169 -27.27 -27.92 17.88
CA THR A 169 -28.40 -28.82 17.60
C THR A 169 -29.19 -28.37 16.37
N ALA A 170 -30.01 -29.25 15.79
CA ALA A 170 -30.82 -28.91 14.63
C ALA A 170 -31.79 -27.73 14.91
N ASP A 171 -32.34 -27.67 16.13
CA ASP A 171 -33.24 -26.61 16.56
C ASP A 171 -32.49 -25.28 16.77
N GLU A 172 -31.28 -25.33 17.35
CA GLU A 172 -30.42 -24.14 17.52
C GLU A 172 -29.92 -23.60 16.19
N ARG A 173 -29.59 -24.47 15.22
CA ARG A 173 -29.23 -24.04 13.85
C ARG A 173 -30.37 -23.31 13.16
N GLN A 174 -31.59 -23.83 13.25
CA GLN A 174 -32.75 -23.18 12.66
C GLN A 174 -33.06 -21.84 13.35
N ALA A 175 -32.91 -21.76 14.67
CA ALA A 175 -33.05 -20.50 15.40
C ALA A 175 -31.98 -19.48 14.98
N PHE A 176 -30.73 -19.91 14.89
CA PHE A 176 -29.61 -19.08 14.49
C PHE A 176 -29.78 -18.50 13.08
N VAL A 177 -30.16 -19.32 12.09
CA VAL A 177 -30.40 -18.84 10.71
C VAL A 177 -31.53 -17.81 10.66
N ARG A 178 -32.59 -17.98 11.46
CA ARG A 178 -33.68 -16.99 11.55
C ARG A 178 -33.20 -15.68 12.16
N ASP A 179 -32.50 -15.74 13.29
CA ASP A 179 -32.00 -14.55 13.97
C ASP A 179 -30.95 -13.82 13.13
N LEU A 180 -30.13 -14.56 12.38
CA LEU A 180 -29.18 -14.01 11.43
C LEU A 180 -29.89 -13.28 10.27
N GLY A 181 -31.00 -13.82 9.77
CA GLY A 181 -31.84 -13.14 8.77
C GLY A 181 -32.48 -11.85 9.30
N LEU A 182 -32.98 -11.86 10.55
CA LEU A 182 -33.50 -10.65 11.20
C LEU A 182 -32.41 -9.62 11.44
N PHE A 183 -31.20 -10.06 11.80
CA PHE A 183 -30.03 -9.21 11.94
C PHE A 183 -29.65 -8.57 10.60
N ALA A 184 -29.60 -9.34 9.52
CA ALA A 184 -29.30 -8.89 8.15
C ALA A 184 -30.26 -7.76 7.73
N GLU A 185 -31.57 -7.98 7.90
CA GLU A 185 -32.62 -7.01 7.58
C GLU A 185 -32.52 -5.75 8.45
N LYS A 186 -32.27 -5.89 9.76
CA LYS A 186 -32.13 -4.76 10.69
C LYS A 186 -30.92 -3.88 10.34
N MET A 187 -29.81 -4.51 9.96
CA MET A 187 -28.52 -3.82 9.77
C MET A 187 -28.30 -3.36 8.32
N GLY A 188 -29.19 -3.69 7.39
CA GLY A 188 -29.03 -3.35 5.97
C GLY A 188 -27.95 -4.16 5.25
N VAL A 189 -27.45 -5.25 5.87
CA VAL A 189 -26.36 -6.07 5.33
C VAL A 189 -26.88 -7.41 4.85
N ARG A 190 -26.23 -8.00 3.84
CA ARG A 190 -26.42 -9.41 3.48
C ARG A 190 -25.51 -10.27 4.35
N THR A 191 -26.02 -11.44 4.72
CA THR A 191 -25.27 -12.42 5.51
C THR A 191 -25.32 -13.78 4.83
N GLU A 192 -24.17 -14.39 4.59
CA GLU A 192 -24.08 -15.72 3.98
C GLU A 192 -23.29 -16.68 4.85
N LEU A 193 -23.84 -17.88 5.02
CA LEU A 193 -23.25 -18.95 5.80
C LEU A 193 -22.44 -19.89 4.91
N HIS A 194 -21.13 -19.71 4.90
CA HIS A 194 -20.22 -20.55 4.14
C HIS A 194 -19.73 -21.71 5.02
N CYS A 195 -20.35 -22.88 4.82
CA CYS A 195 -20.08 -24.07 5.64
C CYS A 195 -18.74 -24.75 5.26
N THR A 196 -18.26 -24.57 4.03
CA THR A 196 -17.02 -25.19 3.51
C THR A 196 -15.76 -24.54 4.08
N GLU A 197 -15.75 -23.21 4.18
CA GLU A 197 -14.69 -22.43 4.82
C GLU A 197 -14.96 -22.17 6.30
N ASN A 198 -16.13 -22.63 6.76
CA ASN A 198 -16.55 -22.57 8.15
C ASN A 198 -16.50 -21.11 8.68
N ALA A 199 -16.98 -20.21 7.84
CA ALA A 199 -16.96 -18.77 8.01
C ALA A 199 -18.36 -18.17 7.75
N LEU A 200 -18.63 -17.04 8.37
CA LEU A 200 -19.82 -16.24 8.13
C LEU A 200 -19.41 -14.99 7.35
N VAL A 201 -20.02 -14.77 6.18
CA VAL A 201 -19.71 -13.63 5.32
C VAL A 201 -20.76 -12.54 5.52
N LEU A 202 -20.30 -11.31 5.73
CA LEU A 202 -21.11 -10.09 5.70
C LEU A 202 -20.81 -9.34 4.41
N ALA A 203 -21.83 -8.94 3.66
CA ALA A 203 -21.67 -8.11 2.47
C ALA A 203 -22.66 -6.95 2.50
N GLY A 204 -22.22 -5.73 2.21
CA GLY A 204 -23.08 -4.55 2.24
C GLY A 204 -22.30 -3.23 2.14
N ILE A 205 -22.95 -2.11 2.44
CA ILE A 205 -22.29 -0.80 2.42
C ILE A 205 -21.17 -0.78 3.48
N PRO A 206 -19.96 -0.27 3.19
CA PRO A 206 -18.80 -0.35 4.08
C PRO A 206 -19.05 0.13 5.53
N GLU A 207 -19.83 1.21 5.70
CA GLU A 207 -20.20 1.76 7.01
C GLU A 207 -21.15 0.82 7.76
N GLU A 208 -22.16 0.29 7.07
CA GLU A 208 -23.14 -0.65 7.62
C GLU A 208 -22.49 -1.97 8.03
N VAL A 209 -21.59 -2.51 7.21
CA VAL A 209 -20.83 -3.74 7.49
C VAL A 209 -19.92 -3.58 8.71
N SER A 210 -19.34 -2.39 8.91
CA SER A 210 -18.49 -2.09 10.07
C SER A 210 -19.30 -2.06 11.38
N VAL A 211 -20.50 -1.49 11.37
CA VAL A 211 -21.41 -1.46 12.53
C VAL A 211 -22.03 -2.83 12.78
N ALA A 212 -22.48 -3.50 11.71
CA ALA A 212 -23.07 -4.84 11.75
C ALA A 212 -22.14 -5.86 12.40
N ARG A 213 -20.83 -5.77 12.14
CA ARG A 213 -19.84 -6.68 12.74
C ARG A 213 -19.89 -6.72 14.27
N ALA A 214 -20.07 -5.57 14.94
CA ALA A 214 -20.09 -5.52 16.40
C ALA A 214 -21.35 -6.20 16.99
N GLU A 215 -22.52 -5.94 16.40
CA GLU A 215 -23.78 -6.59 16.80
C GLU A 215 -23.79 -8.09 16.46
N LEU A 216 -23.15 -8.50 15.37
CA LEU A 216 -23.00 -9.91 14.99
C LEU A 216 -22.20 -10.68 16.05
N GLU A 217 -21.15 -10.10 16.63
CA GLU A 217 -20.39 -10.76 17.68
C GLU A 217 -21.24 -11.05 18.93
N GLU A 218 -22.21 -10.19 19.24
CA GLU A 218 -23.16 -10.42 20.33
C GLU A 218 -24.14 -11.55 20.01
N LEU A 219 -24.66 -11.58 18.78
CA LEU A 219 -25.51 -12.67 18.29
C LEU A 219 -24.78 -14.02 18.33
N LEU A 220 -23.52 -14.07 17.88
CA LEU A 220 -22.70 -15.27 17.93
C LEU A 220 -22.47 -15.74 19.38
N ARG A 221 -22.21 -14.81 20.32
CA ARG A 221 -22.05 -15.13 21.75
C ARG A 221 -23.32 -15.72 22.37
N PHE A 222 -24.50 -15.26 21.96
CA PHE A 222 -25.77 -15.80 22.43
C PHE A 222 -25.92 -17.30 22.12
N TYR A 223 -25.46 -17.73 20.93
CA TYR A 223 -25.43 -19.12 20.51
C TYR A 223 -24.21 -19.91 21.02
N GLY A 224 -23.43 -19.34 21.95
CA GLY A 224 -22.20 -19.96 22.47
C GLY A 224 -21.06 -20.02 21.47
N LEU A 225 -21.22 -19.41 20.29
CA LEU A 225 -20.22 -19.35 19.25
C LEU A 225 -19.22 -18.24 19.56
N ARG A 226 -17.93 -18.58 19.48
CA ARG A 226 -16.86 -17.60 19.70
C ARG A 226 -16.17 -17.31 18.38
N PRO A 227 -16.26 -16.06 17.88
CA PRO A 227 -15.39 -15.61 16.80
C PRO A 227 -13.95 -15.96 17.11
N ARG A 228 -13.24 -16.47 16.10
CA ARG A 228 -11.79 -16.46 16.13
C ARG A 228 -11.43 -14.98 16.23
N ALA A 229 -10.65 -14.61 17.24
CA ALA A 229 -10.08 -13.26 17.23
C ALA A 229 -9.42 -13.10 15.87
N THR A 230 -9.65 -11.98 15.20
CA THR A 230 -9.06 -11.68 13.88
C THR A 230 -7.56 -11.54 14.07
N GLN A 231 -6.88 -12.68 14.10
CA GLN A 231 -5.51 -12.94 13.70
C GLN A 231 -5.76 -13.88 12.51
N ASP A 232 -5.79 -13.41 11.28
CA ASP A 232 -4.78 -12.58 10.63
C ASP A 232 -5.47 -11.58 9.67
N GLN A 233 -5.36 -10.28 9.92
CA GLN A 233 -4.84 -9.45 8.82
C GLN A 233 -3.47 -10.02 8.56
N GLU A 234 -3.06 -10.23 7.31
CA GLU A 234 -1.67 -10.58 7.00
C GLU A 234 -0.75 -9.70 7.84
N MET A 235 -0.23 -10.27 8.92
CA MET A 235 0.80 -9.64 9.71
C MET A 235 2.00 -9.77 8.80
N THR A 236 2.37 -8.70 8.12
CA THR A 236 3.68 -8.64 7.50
C THR A 236 4.70 -8.87 8.61
N VAL A 237 5.45 -9.95 8.44
CA VAL A 237 6.53 -10.33 9.33
C VAL A 237 7.81 -9.93 8.60
N LEU A 238 8.36 -8.79 8.99
CA LEU A 238 9.74 -8.45 8.62
C LEU A 238 10.68 -9.34 9.42
N GLU A 239 11.50 -10.13 8.72
CA GLU A 239 12.63 -10.86 9.29
C GLU A 239 13.93 -10.26 8.73
N VAL A 240 14.66 -9.54 9.59
CA VAL A 240 16.04 -9.12 9.29
C VAL A 240 16.85 -9.37 10.57
N ASP A 241 18.07 -9.91 10.44
CA ASP A 241 18.93 -10.34 11.56
C ASP A 241 18.26 -11.30 12.59
N GLY A 242 17.27 -12.09 12.17
CA GLY A 242 16.57 -13.07 13.02
C GLY A 242 15.53 -12.45 13.97
N MET A 243 15.18 -11.18 13.78
CA MET A 243 14.15 -10.48 14.54
C MET A 243 12.84 -10.46 13.75
N LEU A 244 11.83 -11.20 14.23
CA LEU A 244 10.50 -11.25 13.63
C LEU A 244 9.66 -10.09 14.18
N MET A 245 9.51 -9.02 13.41
CA MET A 245 8.54 -7.97 13.72
C MET A 245 7.14 -8.39 13.27
N LYS A 246 6.12 -7.81 13.89
CA LYS A 246 4.71 -8.02 13.57
C LYS A 246 4.08 -6.65 13.43
N SER A 247 3.67 -6.29 12.22
CA SER A 247 2.92 -5.06 11.98
C SER A 247 1.57 -5.14 12.70
N MET A 248 1.24 -4.10 13.49
CA MET A 248 -0.06 -4.03 14.15
C MET A 248 -1.12 -3.44 13.21
N PRO A 249 -2.39 -3.89 13.30
CA PRO A 249 -3.52 -3.31 12.58
C PRO A 249 -3.56 -1.78 12.66
N ALA A 250 -3.67 -1.12 11.51
CA ALA A 250 -3.80 0.35 11.40
C ALA A 250 -4.89 0.94 12.32
N ARG A 251 -5.93 0.17 12.65
CA ARG A 251 -7.12 0.60 13.40
C ARG A 251 -6.83 1.09 14.84
N ASN A 252 -5.70 0.74 15.45
CA ASN A 252 -5.42 1.06 16.86
C ASN A 252 -4.80 2.45 17.12
N ARG A 253 -4.48 3.25 16.09
CA ARG A 253 -3.91 4.61 16.29
C ARG A 253 -4.49 5.72 15.42
N ARG A 254 -5.48 5.44 14.56
CA ARG A 254 -6.19 6.37 13.62
C ARG A 254 -6.80 7.65 14.25
N ARG A 255 -6.62 7.91 15.54
CA ARG A 255 -7.13 9.12 16.23
C ARG A 255 -6.11 9.81 17.13
N ARG A 256 -4.82 9.48 17.05
CA ARG A 256 -3.79 10.21 17.80
C ARG A 256 -3.39 11.47 17.02
N LYS A 257 -3.94 12.63 17.39
CA LYS A 257 -3.23 13.89 17.21
C LYS A 257 -2.05 13.90 18.16
N ALA A 258 -0.89 14.37 17.71
CA ALA A 258 0.18 14.64 18.65
C ALA A 258 -0.32 15.68 19.68
N PRO A 259 0.06 15.56 20.98
CA PRO A 259 -0.35 16.54 21.98
C PRO A 259 0.14 17.92 21.54
N GLU A 260 -0.79 18.86 21.38
CA GLU A 260 -0.46 20.26 21.11
C GLU A 260 0.32 20.79 22.31
N ALA A 261 1.59 21.15 22.11
CA ALA A 261 2.30 21.95 23.10
C ALA A 261 1.56 23.28 23.24
N GLY A 262 1.16 23.61 24.47
CA GLY A 262 0.41 24.82 24.74
C GLY A 262 1.21 26.04 24.31
N LEU A 263 0.65 26.87 23.43
CA LEU A 263 1.16 28.17 22.98
C LEU A 263 1.18 29.24 24.09
N ALA A 264 1.43 28.87 25.35
CA ALA A 264 1.51 29.79 26.47
C ALA A 264 2.99 30.06 26.83
N ASP A 265 3.37 31.32 26.68
CA ASP A 265 4.53 31.99 27.28
C ASP A 265 5.92 31.75 26.64
N LEU A 266 6.07 32.19 25.40
CA LEU A 266 7.35 32.70 24.90
C LEU A 266 7.22 34.21 24.60
N GLU A 267 6.84 34.98 25.62
CA GLU A 267 6.98 36.44 25.55
C GLU A 267 8.45 36.84 25.73
N ALA A 268 8.91 37.63 24.76
CA ALA A 268 10.12 38.43 24.70
C ALA A 268 10.92 38.59 26.01
N SER A 269 12.12 38.00 26.05
CA SER A 269 13.22 38.50 26.89
C SER A 269 14.29 39.15 26.02
N ASP A 270 14.15 40.47 25.87
CA ASP A 270 15.21 41.42 25.52
C ASP A 270 16.48 41.15 26.35
N THR A 271 17.57 40.75 25.70
CA THR A 271 18.92 41.02 26.24
C THR A 271 19.85 41.47 25.13
N ARG A 272 20.17 42.75 25.22
CA ARG A 272 21.27 43.44 24.56
C ARG A 272 22.61 42.76 24.84
N ASP A 273 23.46 42.79 23.82
CA ASP A 273 24.91 42.96 23.88
C ASP A 273 25.71 41.84 24.59
N ARG A 274 26.34 40.96 23.78
CA ARG A 274 27.66 40.39 24.04
C ARG A 274 28.24 39.65 22.82
N GLY A 275 29.37 40.19 22.36
CA GLY A 275 30.51 39.58 21.68
C GLY A 275 30.36 38.22 20.99
N TRP A 276 30.63 38.24 19.68
CA TRP A 276 30.92 37.08 18.86
C TRP A 276 32.28 36.48 19.26
N GLU A 277 32.27 35.30 19.87
CA GLU A 277 33.46 34.44 20.02
C GLU A 277 33.14 33.06 19.43
N HIS A 278 34.03 32.57 18.57
CA HIS A 278 33.92 31.27 17.92
C HIS A 278 33.98 30.13 18.96
N PRO A 279 33.06 29.14 18.92
CA PRO A 279 33.26 27.88 19.61
C PRO A 279 33.93 26.85 18.68
N SER A 280 34.99 26.25 19.21
CA SER A 280 35.77 25.13 18.71
C SER A 280 34.98 23.84 18.51
N GLU A 281 35.48 23.00 17.60
CA GLU A 281 35.15 21.58 17.45
C GLU A 281 35.31 20.84 18.80
N ASP A 282 34.47 19.84 19.04
CA ASP A 282 34.28 19.09 20.30
C ASP A 282 33.39 19.72 21.38
N SER A 283 32.08 19.81 21.11
CA SER A 283 31.08 19.81 22.18
C SER A 283 29.79 19.10 21.76
N ASN A 284 29.56 17.97 22.43
CA ASN A 284 28.34 17.15 22.40
C ASN A 284 27.09 17.98 22.74
N PRO A 285 26.06 18.13 21.87
CA PRO A 285 24.82 18.79 22.23
C PRO A 285 23.85 17.76 22.82
N ALA A 286 24.24 17.14 23.94
CA ALA A 286 23.33 16.33 24.76
C ALA A 286 22.96 17.12 26.03
N GLY A 287 21.86 17.88 25.95
CA GLY A 287 21.17 18.53 27.07
C GLY A 287 19.75 18.93 26.64
N PRO A 288 18.71 18.74 27.48
CA PRO A 288 17.31 18.87 27.08
C PRO A 288 16.90 20.34 27.16
N THR A 289 16.72 21.01 26.02
CA THR A 289 16.20 22.38 26.00
C THR A 289 15.34 22.60 24.76
N GLY A 290 14.02 22.66 24.99
CA GLY A 290 12.94 22.74 24.00
C GLY A 290 12.06 21.50 24.16
N GLU A 291 10.77 21.67 24.48
CA GLU A 291 9.81 20.57 24.34
C GLU A 291 9.96 19.96 22.94
N GLU A 292 10.01 18.63 22.84
CA GLU A 292 10.01 17.94 21.54
C GLU A 292 8.65 18.20 20.87
N LEU A 293 8.55 19.30 20.13
CA LEU A 293 7.33 19.69 19.44
C LEU A 293 7.02 18.64 18.38
N ARG A 294 5.85 18.02 18.51
CA ARG A 294 5.30 17.07 17.55
C ARG A 294 4.30 17.82 16.67
N GLN A 295 4.74 18.23 15.49
CA GLN A 295 4.00 19.10 14.58
C GLN A 295 3.47 18.28 13.40
N TYR A 296 2.67 17.27 13.71
CA TYR A 296 2.03 16.42 12.71
C TYR A 296 0.70 15.85 13.20
N GLU A 297 -0.13 15.45 12.25
CA GLU A 297 -1.34 14.68 12.46
C GLU A 297 -1.48 13.62 11.36
N TYR A 298 -2.31 12.62 11.62
CA TYR A 298 -2.62 11.57 10.65
C TYR A 298 -4.02 11.82 10.11
N MET A 299 -4.18 11.70 8.79
CA MET A 299 -5.47 11.78 8.13
C MET A 299 -5.84 10.42 7.54
N ASP A 300 -7.13 10.08 7.61
CA ASP A 300 -7.64 8.83 7.08
C ASP A 300 -7.65 8.86 5.54
N HIS A 301 -7.09 7.82 4.92
CA HIS A 301 -7.26 7.49 3.51
C HIS A 301 -8.01 6.16 3.39
N THR A 302 -8.66 5.89 2.24
CA THR A 302 -9.54 4.71 2.07
C THR A 302 -8.82 3.38 2.24
N ALA A 303 -7.55 3.31 1.83
CA ALA A 303 -6.68 2.14 1.99
C ALA A 303 -5.55 2.34 3.01
N ASP A 304 -5.04 3.57 3.13
CA ASP A 304 -3.73 3.88 3.70
C ASP A 304 -3.82 4.97 4.80
N VAL A 305 -2.71 5.69 5.06
CA VAL A 305 -2.69 6.86 5.95
C VAL A 305 -1.94 8.03 5.30
N ILE A 306 -2.45 9.24 5.47
CA ILE A 306 -1.75 10.46 5.10
C ILE A 306 -1.06 11.03 6.34
N LEU A 307 0.24 11.22 6.24
CA LEU A 307 1.08 11.95 7.17
C LEU A 307 0.98 13.44 6.84
N HIS A 308 0.31 14.21 7.70
CA HIS A 308 0.28 15.67 7.57
C HIS A 308 1.22 16.27 8.61
N SER A 309 2.24 17.01 8.17
CA SER A 309 3.24 17.65 9.03
C SER A 309 3.41 19.11 8.68
N TRP A 310 3.83 19.92 9.66
CA TRP A 310 3.98 21.37 9.48
C TRP A 310 5.21 21.91 10.21
N GLY A 311 5.63 23.11 9.83
CA GLY A 311 6.81 23.77 10.37
C GLY A 311 6.82 25.28 10.13
N ARG A 312 7.64 26.00 10.91
CA ARG A 312 7.92 27.43 10.68
C ARG A 312 8.87 27.65 9.52
N THR A 313 9.65 26.63 9.18
CA THR A 313 10.50 26.57 7.99
C THR A 313 10.24 25.25 7.24
N LEU A 314 10.69 25.19 5.98
CA LEU A 314 10.56 23.99 5.16
C LEU A 314 11.35 22.81 5.75
N GLU A 315 12.51 23.10 6.34
CA GLU A 315 13.33 22.14 7.07
C GLU A 315 12.59 21.55 8.27
N GLU A 316 11.87 22.38 9.04
CA GLU A 316 11.07 21.93 10.18
C GLU A 316 9.93 21.02 9.69
N ALA A 317 9.23 21.37 8.61
CA ALA A 317 8.17 20.54 8.04
C ALA A 317 8.72 19.18 7.53
N PHE A 318 9.84 19.17 6.81
CA PHE A 318 10.49 17.94 6.33
C PHE A 318 10.94 17.04 7.49
N ALA A 319 11.58 17.62 8.52
CA ALA A 319 11.97 16.87 9.71
C ALA A 319 10.73 16.26 10.42
N GLN A 320 9.63 17.02 10.51
CA GLN A 320 8.40 16.55 11.13
C GLN A 320 7.69 15.47 10.30
N ALA A 321 7.81 15.49 8.97
CA ALA A 321 7.37 14.39 8.11
C ALA A 321 8.09 13.10 8.49
N CYS A 322 9.43 13.11 8.57
CA CYS A 322 10.22 11.94 8.99
C CYS A 322 9.91 11.49 10.44
N VAL A 323 9.68 12.44 11.35
CA VAL A 323 9.28 12.11 12.73
C VAL A 323 7.89 11.47 12.77
N SER A 324 6.93 11.98 11.99
CA SER A 324 5.57 11.44 11.93
C SER A 324 5.54 10.00 11.39
N PHE A 325 6.39 9.72 10.41
CA PHE A 325 6.67 8.39 9.86
C PHE A 325 7.11 7.41 10.95
N PHE A 326 8.19 7.70 11.70
CA PHE A 326 8.65 6.81 12.77
C PHE A 326 7.66 6.72 13.94
N SER A 327 6.93 7.79 14.24
CA SER A 327 5.89 7.79 15.28
C SER A 327 4.69 6.91 14.93
N TYR A 328 4.48 6.62 13.65
CA TYR A 328 3.44 5.69 13.23
C TYR A 328 3.85 4.24 13.55
N MET A 329 5.13 3.93 13.33
CA MET A 329 5.73 2.61 13.60
C MET A 329 5.89 2.29 15.09
N THR A 330 6.16 3.27 15.96
CA THR A 330 6.34 3.01 17.41
C THR A 330 6.15 4.25 18.29
N GLU A 331 6.14 4.07 19.62
CA GLU A 331 6.11 5.21 20.56
C GLU A 331 7.50 5.81 20.73
N LEU A 332 7.74 6.95 20.08
CA LEU A 332 9.06 7.60 20.05
C LEU A 332 9.58 8.02 21.44
N ASP A 333 8.70 8.23 22.43
CA ASP A 333 9.12 8.55 23.79
C ASP A 333 9.87 7.40 24.47
N THR A 334 9.68 6.17 23.98
CA THR A 334 10.39 4.97 24.45
C THR A 334 11.77 4.80 23.79
N VAL A 335 12.08 5.58 22.76
CA VAL A 335 13.32 5.50 21.98
C VAL A 335 14.36 6.44 22.59
N ASP A 336 15.55 5.93 22.91
CA ASP A 336 16.67 6.73 23.40
C ASP A 336 17.49 7.31 22.24
N LEU A 337 18.11 8.47 22.44
CA LEU A 337 18.99 9.11 21.45
C LEU A 337 20.44 8.58 21.56
N LYS A 338 20.67 7.30 21.25
CA LYS A 338 21.99 6.63 21.42
C LYS A 338 22.83 6.57 20.15
N THR A 339 22.18 6.48 19.00
CA THR A 339 22.81 6.41 17.68
C THR A 339 22.25 7.52 16.79
N SER A 340 22.94 7.77 15.70
CA SER A 340 22.46 8.65 14.65
C SER A 340 22.74 8.05 13.29
N VAL A 341 21.79 8.19 12.38
CA VAL A 341 21.95 7.87 10.95
C VAL A 341 21.92 9.19 10.18
N GLN A 342 22.83 9.33 9.22
CA GLN A 342 22.80 10.44 8.27
C GLN A 342 22.36 9.91 6.92
N VAL A 343 21.43 10.64 6.30
CA VAL A 343 20.91 10.34 4.97
C VAL A 343 21.09 11.55 4.08
N GLU A 344 21.31 11.31 2.79
CA GLU A 344 21.40 12.32 1.75
C GLU A 344 20.47 11.91 0.62
N ALA A 345 19.67 12.85 0.14
CA ALA A 345 18.73 12.62 -0.96
C ALA A 345 18.77 13.78 -1.95
N THR A 346 18.46 13.47 -3.20
CA THR A 346 18.31 14.42 -4.30
C THR A 346 16.99 14.16 -5.02
N GLY A 347 16.38 15.18 -5.60
CA GLY A 347 15.13 15.04 -6.36
C GLY A 347 15.08 15.95 -7.58
N HIS A 348 14.07 15.75 -8.42
CA HIS A 348 13.79 16.57 -9.61
C HIS A 348 12.87 17.77 -9.32
N ASP A 349 12.13 17.70 -8.21
CA ASP A 349 11.39 18.80 -7.62
C ASP A 349 11.31 18.62 -6.08
N ILE A 350 10.58 19.51 -5.41
CA ILE A 350 10.51 19.51 -3.94
C ILE A 350 9.70 18.34 -3.38
N THR A 351 8.72 17.82 -4.13
CA THR A 351 7.93 16.64 -3.75
C THR A 351 8.77 15.38 -3.89
N ASP A 352 9.49 15.24 -4.99
CA ASP A 352 10.45 14.17 -5.25
C ASP A 352 11.60 14.16 -4.21
N LEU A 353 12.07 15.34 -3.82
CA LEU A 353 13.06 15.47 -2.75
C LEU A 353 12.54 14.97 -1.39
N LEU A 354 11.28 15.25 -1.06
CA LEU A 354 10.65 14.77 0.17
C LEU A 354 10.45 13.25 0.13
N TYR A 355 10.02 12.71 -1.03
CA TYR A 355 9.90 11.29 -1.26
C TYR A 355 11.21 10.56 -1.00
N HIS A 356 12.28 10.95 -1.70
CA HIS A 356 13.58 10.29 -1.56
C HIS A 356 14.15 10.44 -0.15
N LEU A 357 13.91 11.56 0.54
CA LEU A 357 14.31 11.71 1.95
C LEU A 357 13.62 10.67 2.86
N LEU A 358 12.32 10.46 2.71
CA LEU A 358 11.58 9.49 3.51
C LEU A 358 11.95 8.06 3.12
N ASP A 359 12.19 7.80 1.85
CA ASP A 359 12.61 6.50 1.33
C ASP A 359 14.00 6.09 1.88
N GLU A 360 14.96 7.01 1.97
CA GLU A 360 16.25 6.76 2.62
C GLU A 360 16.10 6.40 4.11
N PHE A 361 15.17 7.04 4.83
CA PHE A 361 14.87 6.68 6.22
C PHE A 361 14.14 5.33 6.33
N LEU A 362 13.27 5.00 5.39
CA LEU A 362 12.62 3.70 5.29
C LEU A 362 13.66 2.61 5.01
N PHE A 363 14.59 2.84 4.10
CA PHE A 363 15.71 1.93 3.80
C PHE A 363 16.61 1.74 5.02
N SER A 364 16.97 2.80 5.74
CA SER A 364 17.74 2.71 6.98
C SER A 364 17.03 1.88 8.05
N PHE A 365 15.70 2.01 8.17
CA PHE A 365 14.91 1.15 9.04
C PHE A 365 14.90 -0.30 8.56
N GLY A 366 14.69 -0.55 7.27
CA GLY A 366 14.65 -1.90 6.70
C GLY A 366 15.98 -2.65 6.78
N THR A 367 17.11 -1.94 6.76
CA THR A 367 18.45 -2.55 6.79
C THR A 367 19.08 -2.58 8.19
N GLU A 368 18.95 -1.50 8.97
CA GLU A 368 19.64 -1.36 10.26
C GLU A 368 18.69 -1.38 11.48
N PHE A 369 17.37 -1.36 11.25
CA PHE A 369 16.32 -1.22 12.26
C PHE A 369 16.47 0.01 13.14
N VAL A 370 17.07 1.09 12.65
CA VAL A 370 17.18 2.32 13.43
C VAL A 370 15.84 3.06 13.39
N ILE A 371 15.22 3.23 14.55
CA ILE A 371 14.07 4.14 14.70
C ILE A 371 14.60 5.49 15.15
N CYS A 372 14.21 6.56 14.46
CA CYS A 372 14.59 7.92 14.83
C CYS A 372 13.49 8.59 15.65
N ARG A 373 13.82 9.01 16.88
CA ARG A 373 12.95 9.83 17.74
C ARG A 373 12.92 11.29 17.30
N ARG A 374 14.06 11.77 16.81
CA ARG A 374 14.29 13.14 16.35
C ARG A 374 14.98 13.11 15.00
N VAL A 375 14.58 13.99 14.10
CA VAL A 375 15.25 14.20 12.81
C VAL A 375 15.64 15.68 12.71
N GLU A 376 16.82 15.94 12.19
CA GLU A 376 17.35 17.28 11.93
C GLU A 376 17.73 17.37 10.45
N ILE A 377 17.26 18.41 9.76
CA ILE A 377 17.75 18.73 8.42
C ILE A 377 19.03 19.56 8.58
N LEU A 378 20.16 19.00 8.17
CA LEU A 378 21.47 19.63 8.27
C LEU A 378 21.71 20.63 7.13
N GLU A 379 21.18 20.30 5.95
CA GLU A 379 21.31 21.11 4.74
C GLU A 379 20.07 20.85 3.87
N LEU A 380 19.42 21.93 3.44
CA LEU A 380 18.36 21.89 2.45
C LEU A 380 18.71 22.90 1.36
N ASP A 381 18.89 22.41 0.15
CA ASP A 381 19.05 23.23 -1.05
C ASP A 381 17.81 23.05 -1.94
N PRO A 382 16.82 23.95 -1.87
CA PRO A 382 15.62 23.87 -2.70
C PRO A 382 15.88 24.16 -4.19
N VAL A 383 17.05 24.72 -4.55
CA VAL A 383 17.39 25.07 -5.94
C VAL A 383 18.17 23.93 -6.59
N GLY A 384 19.17 23.40 -5.88
CA GLY A 384 19.90 22.20 -6.27
C GLY A 384 19.16 20.91 -5.98
N LEU A 385 17.99 21.00 -5.33
CA LEU A 385 17.10 19.91 -4.94
C LEU A 385 17.85 18.78 -4.25
N ARG A 386 18.54 19.15 -3.18
CA ARG A 386 19.33 18.24 -2.35
C ARG A 386 19.03 18.49 -0.88
N VAL A 387 18.96 17.41 -0.13
CA VAL A 387 18.76 17.45 1.32
C VAL A 387 19.73 16.51 2.00
N ARG A 388 20.23 16.94 3.15
CA ARG A 388 21.01 16.11 4.07
C ARG A 388 20.38 16.18 5.44
N ALA A 389 20.07 15.03 6.00
CA ALA A 389 19.39 14.92 7.27
C ALA A 389 20.12 13.98 8.23
N ARG A 390 19.87 14.17 9.52
CA ARG A 390 20.36 13.31 10.59
C ARG A 390 19.20 12.87 11.46
N GLY A 391 18.94 11.57 11.49
CA GLY A 391 18.04 10.94 12.44
C GLY A 391 18.78 10.53 13.70
N HIS A 392 18.21 10.79 14.87
CA HIS A 392 18.73 10.41 16.18
C HIS A 392 17.75 9.44 16.86
N GLY A 393 18.28 8.33 17.36
CA GLY A 393 17.47 7.31 18.01
C GLY A 393 18.29 6.09 18.40
N GLU A 394 17.75 4.90 18.21
CA GLU A 394 18.42 3.64 18.52
C GLU A 394 17.85 2.50 17.66
N LYS A 395 18.53 1.35 17.67
CA LYS A 395 17.98 0.14 17.07
C LYS A 395 16.69 -0.27 17.77
N PHE A 396 15.71 -0.68 16.98
CA PHE A 396 14.43 -1.15 17.49
C PHE A 396 14.61 -2.39 18.36
N ASP A 397 13.92 -2.42 19.51
CA ASP A 397 13.92 -3.51 20.47
C ASP A 397 12.47 -3.82 20.85
N LEU A 398 11.98 -5.02 20.48
CA LEU A 398 10.63 -5.51 20.76
C LEU A 398 10.27 -5.50 22.26
N LYS A 399 11.26 -5.57 23.15
CA LYS A 399 11.03 -5.54 24.61
C LYS A 399 10.82 -4.13 25.13
N LYS A 400 11.35 -3.13 24.42
CA LYS A 400 11.38 -1.74 24.84
C LYS A 400 10.34 -0.91 24.09
N HIS A 401 10.26 -1.09 22.78
CA HIS A 401 9.49 -0.27 21.86
C HIS A 401 8.15 -0.94 21.53
N PRO A 402 7.01 -0.33 21.86
CA PRO A 402 5.71 -0.85 21.47
C PRO A 402 5.58 -0.93 19.95
N GLN A 403 5.16 -2.08 19.43
CA GLN A 403 4.92 -2.24 18.00
C GLN A 403 3.70 -1.42 17.57
N GLY A 404 3.90 -0.53 16.60
CA GLY A 404 2.86 0.16 15.86
C GLY A 404 2.61 -0.54 14.53
N THR A 405 2.20 0.25 13.53
CA THR A 405 1.95 -0.24 12.19
C THR A 405 3.18 0.01 11.33
N GLU A 406 3.63 -1.03 10.66
CA GLU A 406 4.71 -0.94 9.67
C GLU A 406 4.30 -0.03 8.52
N ILE A 407 5.26 0.69 7.94
CA ILE A 407 5.07 1.41 6.68
C ILE A 407 5.91 0.65 5.66
N LYS A 408 5.27 0.18 4.58
CA LYS A 408 5.89 -0.64 3.53
C LYS A 408 6.51 0.20 2.43
N ALA A 409 5.85 1.30 2.07
CA ALA A 409 6.29 2.19 1.01
C ALA A 409 5.81 3.62 1.24
N ILE A 410 6.58 4.57 0.71
CA ILE A 410 6.15 5.96 0.54
C ILE A 410 5.49 6.07 -0.83
N THR A 411 4.44 6.87 -0.97
CA THR A 411 3.79 7.08 -2.27
C THR A 411 3.87 8.54 -2.69
N MET A 412 4.03 8.76 -4.00
CA MET A 412 3.95 10.09 -4.61
C MET A 412 2.50 10.56 -4.80
N HIS A 413 1.55 9.62 -4.79
CA HIS A 413 0.13 9.92 -4.99
C HIS A 413 -0.39 10.83 -3.88
N GLN A 414 -1.04 11.93 -4.26
CA GLN A 414 -1.53 12.97 -3.35
C GLN A 414 -0.45 13.63 -2.47
N MET A 415 0.84 13.50 -2.82
CA MET A 415 1.90 14.20 -2.12
C MET A 415 1.78 15.72 -2.35
N LYS A 416 1.92 16.49 -1.27
CA LYS A 416 1.87 17.96 -1.34
C LYS A 416 2.93 18.59 -0.46
N VAL A 417 3.60 19.62 -0.99
CA VAL A 417 4.47 20.52 -0.24
C VAL A 417 3.95 21.94 -0.38
N LEU A 418 3.62 22.56 0.75
CA LEU A 418 3.07 23.90 0.81
C LEU A 418 4.11 24.83 1.44
N THR A 419 4.30 25.99 0.81
CA THR A 419 5.06 27.11 1.35
C THR A 419 4.09 28.27 1.65
N PRO A 420 4.55 29.43 2.18
CA PRO A 420 3.68 30.59 2.32
C PRO A 420 3.04 31.03 0.98
N ASP A 421 3.75 30.81 -0.13
CA ASP A 421 3.40 31.38 -1.44
C ASP A 421 2.93 30.34 -2.46
N THR A 422 3.32 29.07 -2.29
CA THR A 422 3.14 28.01 -3.30
C THR A 422 2.57 26.72 -2.72
N LEU A 423 1.87 25.98 -3.57
CA LEU A 423 1.50 24.58 -3.39
C LEU A 423 2.17 23.80 -4.52
N THR A 424 2.97 22.80 -4.17
CA THR A 424 3.59 21.89 -5.13
C THR A 424 3.00 20.49 -4.97
N THR A 425 2.59 19.90 -6.09
CA THR A 425 2.05 18.54 -6.21
C THR A 425 2.65 17.86 -7.44
N GLU A 426 2.28 16.61 -7.70
CA GLU A 426 2.65 15.85 -8.91
C GLU A 426 2.24 16.55 -10.23
N GLU A 427 1.21 17.40 -10.20
CA GLU A 427 0.74 18.17 -11.36
C GLU A 427 1.56 19.45 -11.59
N GLY A 428 2.47 19.80 -10.66
CA GLY A 428 3.33 20.96 -10.71
C GLY A 428 3.15 21.94 -9.55
N THR A 429 3.72 23.14 -9.70
CA THR A 429 3.69 24.18 -8.66
C THR A 429 2.72 25.30 -9.03
N VAL A 430 1.77 25.57 -8.14
CA VAL A 430 0.76 26.64 -8.27
C VAL A 430 0.83 27.62 -7.09
N PRO A 431 0.33 28.86 -7.23
CA PRO A 431 0.21 29.77 -6.08
C PRO A 431 -0.72 29.20 -5.01
N ARG A 432 -0.36 29.38 -3.73
CA ARG A 432 -1.19 28.93 -2.61
C ARG A 432 -2.43 29.82 -2.48
N ILE A 433 -3.61 29.27 -2.74
CA ILE A 433 -4.89 29.99 -2.60
C ILE A 433 -5.50 29.64 -1.26
N SER A 434 -5.65 30.64 -0.40
CA SER A 434 -5.93 30.52 1.04
C SER A 434 -7.31 29.98 1.44
N SER A 435 -8.07 29.26 0.60
CA SER A 435 -9.48 28.99 0.92
C SER A 435 -10.13 27.67 0.51
N SER A 436 -9.53 26.72 -0.21
CA SER A 436 -10.39 25.61 -0.72
C SER A 436 -9.79 24.28 -1.19
N MET A 437 -8.53 23.91 -0.97
CA MET A 437 -7.99 22.65 -1.55
C MET A 437 -7.41 21.61 -0.58
N GLU A 438 -7.47 21.86 0.72
CA GLU A 438 -6.65 21.10 1.67
C GLU A 438 -7.54 20.54 2.78
N GLY A 439 -7.74 19.21 2.78
CA GLY A 439 -8.47 18.50 3.82
C GLY A 439 -7.77 18.47 5.19
N GLY A 440 -6.62 19.14 5.34
CA GLY A 440 -5.86 19.25 6.59
C GLY A 440 -6.29 20.44 7.44
N SER A 441 -5.94 20.41 8.73
CA SER A 441 -6.18 21.56 9.61
C SER A 441 -5.15 22.66 9.35
N VAL A 442 -5.58 23.82 8.84
CA VAL A 442 -4.70 25.00 8.67
C VAL A 442 -4.12 25.38 10.03
N ARG A 443 -2.78 25.40 10.16
CA ARG A 443 -2.09 25.68 11.41
C ARG A 443 -1.59 27.12 11.46
N GLU A 444 -2.27 27.96 12.24
CA GLU A 444 -1.82 29.33 12.49
C GLU A 444 -0.40 29.35 13.05
N GLY A 445 0.49 30.13 12.42
CA GLY A 445 1.90 30.25 12.81
C GLY A 445 2.86 29.26 12.12
N PHE A 446 2.36 28.31 11.33
CA PHE A 446 3.16 27.32 10.60
C PHE A 446 2.87 27.39 9.11
N PRO A 447 3.63 28.20 8.34
CA PRO A 447 3.31 28.44 6.94
C PRO A 447 3.82 27.34 5.99
N PHE A 448 4.60 26.37 6.47
CA PHE A 448 5.07 25.23 5.68
C PHE A 448 4.35 23.96 6.11
N GLU A 449 3.83 23.21 5.14
CA GLU A 449 3.11 21.95 5.37
C GLU A 449 3.55 20.88 4.36
N CYS A 450 3.51 19.63 4.78
CA CYS A 450 3.78 18.47 3.95
C CYS A 450 2.69 17.41 4.16
N TYR A 451 2.19 16.85 3.07
CA TYR A 451 1.23 15.76 3.05
C TYR A 451 1.86 14.59 2.31
N VAL A 452 1.96 13.44 2.97
CA VAL A 452 2.58 12.25 2.41
C VAL A 452 1.68 11.05 2.64
N LEU A 453 1.25 10.38 1.57
CA LEU A 453 0.54 9.12 1.64
C LEU A 453 1.55 7.97 1.83
N VAL A 454 1.28 7.08 2.77
CA VAL A 454 2.15 5.92 3.04
C VAL A 454 1.35 4.62 3.08
N ASP A 455 1.88 3.59 2.44
CA ASP A 455 1.32 2.22 2.41
C ASP A 455 1.71 1.47 3.68
N ILE A 456 0.74 0.81 4.32
CA ILE A 456 0.83 0.26 5.69
C ILE A 456 0.48 -1.22 5.82
#